data_AF-A0A9W6WLV3-F1
#
_entry.id   AF-A0A9W6WLV3-F1
#
_cell.length_a   1.000
_cell.length_b   1.000
_cell.length_c   1.000
_cell.angle_alpha   90.00
_cell.angle_beta   90.00
_cell.angle_gamma   90.00
#
_symmetry.space_group_name_H-M   'P 1'
#
loop_
_entity.id
_entity.type
_entity.pdbx_description
1 polymer ?
#
loop_
_entity_poly.entity_id
_entity_poly.type
_entity_poly.pdbx_seq_one_letter_code
_entity_poly.pdbx_strand_id
1 'polypeptide(L)'
;MVFGNQLDYFGIVILIVTSMVGIIHFSLIDDLKNRYIFQFMIISLGLLCSWVSLNSKFRSAKWRPFRATMFVLFGLSGLIPISFGFFKLGISETYNRAGLKFVILEALGYIFGAFLYAIRFPESLKPGLFDIWGHSHQLFHILVVVSAYCHYKGLISAYNYCYESTLL
;
A
#
# COMPACT_ATOMS: atom_id res chain seq x y z
N MET A 1 -20.42 -16.69 -2.82
CA MET A 1 -20.25 -15.29 -2.34
C MET A 1 -19.51 -14.45 -3.37
N VAL A 2 -20.22 -13.80 -4.29
CA VAL A 2 -19.61 -12.92 -5.33
C VAL A 2 -19.27 -11.54 -4.73
N PHE A 3 -20.22 -11.01 -3.98
CA PHE A 3 -20.15 -9.69 -3.37
C PHE A 3 -19.02 -9.57 -2.34
N GLY A 4 -18.81 -10.59 -1.51
CA GLY A 4 -17.75 -10.59 -0.49
C GLY A 4 -16.34 -10.39 -1.08
N ASN A 5 -16.00 -11.08 -2.17
CA ASN A 5 -14.69 -10.93 -2.82
C ASN A 5 -14.52 -9.55 -3.47
N GLN A 6 -15.61 -8.95 -3.96
CA GLN A 6 -15.56 -7.60 -4.52
C GLN A 6 -15.29 -6.57 -3.42
N LEU A 7 -15.93 -6.74 -2.26
CA LEU A 7 -15.68 -5.91 -1.09
C LEU A 7 -14.26 -6.08 -0.54
N ASP A 8 -13.72 -7.31 -0.54
CA ASP A 8 -12.34 -7.59 -0.13
C ASP A 8 -11.32 -6.81 -0.98
N TYR A 9 -11.44 -6.88 -2.31
CA TYR A 9 -10.55 -6.13 -3.20
C TYR A 9 -10.75 -4.63 -3.12
N PHE A 10 -11.99 -4.18 -2.95
CA PHE A 10 -12.28 -2.76 -2.76
C PHE A 10 -11.69 -2.23 -1.45
N GLY A 11 -11.68 -3.04 -0.38
CA GLY A 11 -11.03 -2.73 0.88
C GLY A 11 -9.52 -2.49 0.72
N ILE A 12 -8.82 -3.33 -0.07
CA ILE A 12 -7.39 -3.13 -0.38
C ILE A 12 -7.18 -1.77 -1.06
N VAL A 13 -8.04 -1.41 -2.02
CA VAL A 13 -7.93 -0.11 -2.71
C VAL A 13 -8.15 1.05 -1.74
N ILE A 14 -9.18 0.98 -0.89
CA ILE A 14 -9.44 2.03 0.11
C ILE A 14 -8.23 2.19 1.04
N LEU A 15 -7.65 1.08 1.51
CA LEU A 15 -6.49 1.09 2.38
C LEU A 15 -5.30 1.82 1.71
N ILE A 16 -4.96 1.48 0.46
CA ILE A 16 -3.86 2.12 -0.27
C ILE A 16 -4.13 3.60 -0.53
N VAL A 17 -5.34 3.95 -0.98
CA VAL A 17 -5.67 5.36 -1.31
C VAL A 17 -5.60 6.22 -0.06
N THR A 18 -6.24 5.80 1.03
CA THR A 18 -6.31 6.60 2.26
C THR A 18 -4.95 6.72 2.94
N SER A 19 -4.15 5.66 2.94
CA SER A 19 -2.79 5.68 3.48
C SER A 19 -1.88 6.65 2.72
N MET A 20 -1.89 6.58 1.39
CA MET A 20 -1.07 7.45 0.55
C MET A 20 -1.52 8.91 0.60
N VAL A 21 -2.83 9.17 0.56
CA VAL A 21 -3.35 10.55 0.67
C VAL A 21 -2.91 11.19 1.99
N GLY A 22 -2.97 10.42 3.09
CA GLY A 22 -2.55 10.85 4.42
C GLY A 22 -1.05 11.16 4.49
N ILE A 23 -0.19 10.24 4.05
CA ILE A 23 1.27 10.47 4.14
C ILE A 23 1.73 11.60 3.21
N ILE A 24 1.17 11.71 1.99
CA ILE A 24 1.45 12.81 1.06
C ILE A 24 1.02 14.15 1.66
N HIS A 25 -0.08 14.18 2.43
CA HIS A 25 -0.58 15.40 3.02
C HIS A 25 0.45 16.06 3.94
N PHE A 26 1.02 15.29 4.86
CA PHE A 26 2.04 15.78 5.79
C PHE A 26 3.41 15.95 5.12
N SER A 27 3.76 15.06 4.19
CA SER A 27 5.07 15.12 3.52
C SER A 27 5.27 16.39 2.71
N LEU A 28 4.19 16.91 2.13
CA LEU A 28 4.19 18.09 1.24
C LEU A 28 3.25 19.18 1.78
N ILE A 29 3.17 19.35 3.10
CA ILE A 29 2.21 20.30 3.71
C ILE A 29 2.37 21.73 3.16
N ASP A 30 3.62 22.13 2.89
CA ASP A 30 4.03 23.46 2.41
C ASP A 30 3.91 23.62 0.88
N ASP A 31 3.77 22.52 0.15
CA ASP A 31 3.68 22.51 -1.32
C ASP A 31 2.29 22.05 -1.76
N LEU A 32 1.32 22.95 -1.58
CA LEU A 32 -0.10 22.70 -1.87
C LEU A 32 -0.33 22.18 -3.29
N LYS A 33 0.39 22.74 -4.27
CA LYS A 33 0.23 22.39 -5.68
C LYS A 33 0.64 20.93 -5.92
N ASN A 34 1.85 20.55 -5.53
CA ASN A 34 2.33 19.18 -5.77
C ASN A 34 1.62 18.16 -4.90
N ARG A 35 1.26 18.53 -3.66
CA ARG A 35 0.41 17.72 -2.78
C ARG A 35 -0.90 17.33 -3.45
N TYR A 36 -1.65 18.28 -4.00
CA TYR A 36 -2.92 17.97 -4.67
C TYR A 36 -2.73 17.20 -5.99
N ILE A 37 -1.67 17.47 -6.75
CA ILE A 37 -1.37 16.70 -7.98
C ILE A 37 -1.16 15.22 -7.62
N PHE A 38 -0.33 14.92 -6.63
CA PHE A 38 -0.07 13.54 -6.25
C PHE A 38 -1.28 12.86 -5.59
N GLN A 39 -2.03 13.57 -4.73
CA GLN A 39 -3.27 13.02 -4.17
C GLN A 39 -4.30 12.70 -5.26
N PHE A 40 -4.46 13.58 -6.26
CA PHE A 40 -5.34 13.32 -7.40
C PHE A 40 -4.87 12.12 -8.23
N MET A 41 -3.56 11.99 -8.46
CA MET A 41 -2.98 10.82 -9.13
C MET A 41 -3.34 9.52 -8.39
N ILE A 42 -3.13 9.47 -7.07
CA ILE A 42 -3.46 8.29 -6.25
C ILE A 42 -4.94 7.96 -6.27
N ILE A 43 -5.82 8.96 -6.12
CA ILE A 43 -7.27 8.75 -6.16
C ILE A 43 -7.70 8.21 -7.53
N SER A 44 -7.16 8.77 -8.62
CA SER A 44 -7.46 8.32 -9.99
C SER A 44 -7.02 6.87 -10.24
N LEU A 45 -5.82 6.50 -9.79
CA LEU A 45 -5.33 5.12 -9.86
C LEU A 45 -6.18 4.17 -8.99
N GLY A 46 -6.63 4.62 -7.82
CA GLY A 46 -7.53 3.87 -6.96
C GLY A 46 -8.90 3.63 -7.60
N LEU A 47 -9.48 4.64 -8.25
CA LEU A 47 -10.72 4.49 -9.01
C LEU A 47 -10.57 3.48 -10.16
N LEU A 48 -9.46 3.54 -10.89
CA LEU A 48 -9.15 2.57 -11.94
C LEU A 48 -9.01 1.14 -11.38
N CYS A 49 -8.24 0.96 -10.30
CA CYS A 49 -8.06 -0.34 -9.65
C CYS A 49 -9.39 -0.89 -9.10
N SER A 50 -10.26 -0.02 -8.56
CA SER A 50 -11.60 -0.39 -8.11
C SER A 50 -12.45 -0.88 -9.27
N TRP A 51 -12.49 -0.13 -10.37
CA TRP A 51 -13.25 -0.51 -11.56
C TRP A 51 -12.83 -1.89 -12.11
N VAL A 52 -11.51 -2.13 -12.19
CA VAL A 52 -10.98 -3.43 -12.60
C VAL A 52 -11.35 -4.54 -11.60
N SER A 53 -11.20 -4.29 -10.30
CA SER A 53 -11.42 -5.28 -9.24
C SER A 53 -12.89 -5.68 -9.06
N LEU A 54 -13.81 -4.78 -9.37
CA LEU A 54 -15.24 -5.03 -9.30
C LEU A 54 -15.76 -5.85 -10.50
N ASN A 55 -14.96 -6.03 -11.55
CA ASN A 55 -15.34 -6.82 -12.72
C ASN A 55 -15.41 -8.33 -12.39
N SER A 56 -16.52 -8.98 -12.77
CA SER A 56 -16.77 -10.40 -12.48
C SER A 56 -15.77 -11.36 -13.14
N LYS A 57 -15.14 -10.98 -14.27
CA LYS A 57 -14.12 -11.81 -14.95
C LYS A 57 -12.81 -11.91 -14.18
N PHE A 58 -12.54 -10.94 -13.29
CA PHE A 58 -11.29 -10.85 -12.51
C PHE A 58 -11.20 -11.82 -11.34
N ARG A 59 -12.23 -12.65 -11.16
CA ARG A 59 -12.41 -13.51 -9.99
C ARG A 59 -11.69 -14.85 -10.08
N SER A 60 -11.39 -15.34 -11.29
CA SER A 60 -10.85 -16.69 -11.44
C SER A 60 -9.46 -16.81 -10.79
N ALA A 61 -9.11 -18.03 -10.34
CA ALA A 61 -7.81 -18.31 -9.77
C ALA A 61 -6.66 -17.97 -10.74
N LYS A 62 -6.90 -18.06 -12.05
CA LYS A 62 -5.96 -17.69 -13.11
C LYS A 62 -5.52 -16.22 -13.04
N TRP A 63 -6.38 -15.33 -12.56
CA TRP A 63 -6.09 -13.89 -12.44
C TRP A 63 -5.38 -13.51 -11.13
N ARG A 64 -5.07 -14.46 -10.24
CA ARG A 64 -4.45 -14.16 -8.94
C ARG A 64 -3.11 -13.43 -9.07
N PRO A 65 -2.15 -13.88 -9.92
CA PRO A 65 -0.89 -13.17 -10.08
C PRO A 65 -1.10 -11.75 -10.62
N PHE A 66 -2.01 -11.60 -11.58
CA PHE A 66 -2.37 -10.28 -12.11
C PHE A 66 -2.86 -9.35 -11.00
N ARG A 67 -3.79 -9.81 -10.14
CA ARG A 67 -4.33 -8.99 -9.04
C ARG A 67 -3.22 -8.57 -8.07
N ALA A 68 -2.36 -9.51 -7.69
CA ALA A 68 -1.22 -9.22 -6.83
C ALA A 68 -0.30 -8.16 -7.47
N THR A 69 0.07 -8.34 -8.74
CA THR A 69 0.90 -7.39 -9.48
C THR A 69 0.23 -6.01 -9.59
N MET A 70 -1.06 -5.95 -9.89
CA MET A 70 -1.80 -4.68 -10.00
C MET A 70 -1.77 -3.90 -8.69
N PHE A 71 -2.07 -4.54 -7.56
CA PHE A 71 -2.05 -3.86 -6.26
C PHE A 71 -0.63 -3.49 -5.82
N VAL A 72 0.37 -4.33 -6.10
CA VAL A 72 1.79 -4.00 -5.84
C VAL A 72 2.22 -2.79 -6.67
N LEU A 73 1.89 -2.74 -7.97
CA LEU A 73 2.19 -1.58 -8.82
C LEU A 73 1.48 -0.31 -8.34
N PHE A 74 0.22 -0.44 -7.89
CA PHE A 74 -0.49 0.68 -7.31
C PHE A 74 0.19 1.17 -6.03
N GLY A 75 0.61 0.27 -5.14
CA GLY A 75 1.44 0.61 -3.96
C GLY A 75 2.78 1.26 -4.32
N LEU A 76 3.46 0.75 -5.35
CA LEU A 76 4.74 1.29 -5.84
C LEU A 76 4.60 2.66 -6.51
N SER A 77 3.39 3.09 -6.89
CA SER A 77 3.17 4.45 -7.39
C SER A 77 3.57 5.53 -6.37
N GLY A 78 3.62 5.19 -5.08
CA GLY A 78 4.15 6.04 -4.01
C GLY A 78 5.62 6.42 -4.16
N LEU A 79 6.40 5.70 -4.98
CA LEU A 79 7.79 6.08 -5.30
C LEU A 79 7.86 7.39 -6.10
N ILE A 80 6.80 7.77 -6.82
CA ILE A 80 6.74 9.01 -7.60
C ILE A 80 6.80 10.25 -6.67
N PRO A 81 5.88 10.43 -5.71
CA PRO A 81 5.96 11.56 -4.77
C PRO A 81 7.20 11.50 -3.86
N ILE A 82 7.69 10.31 -3.50
CA ILE A 82 8.93 10.17 -2.72
C ILE A 82 10.14 10.68 -3.52
N SER A 83 10.25 10.28 -4.79
CA SER A 83 11.33 10.73 -5.67
C SER A 83 11.27 12.24 -5.87
N PHE A 84 10.07 12.78 -6.10
CA PHE A 84 9.87 14.24 -6.15
C PHE A 84 10.35 14.91 -4.86
N GLY A 85 10.01 14.38 -3.69
CA GLY A 85 10.51 14.85 -2.41
C GLY A 85 12.04 14.87 -2.36
N PHE A 86 12.70 13.79 -2.77
CA PHE A 86 14.17 13.74 -2.79
C PHE A 86 14.79 14.83 -3.67
N PHE A 87 14.21 15.11 -4.84
CA PHE A 87 14.69 16.18 -5.71
C PHE A 87 14.40 17.58 -5.17
N LYS A 88 13.24 17.77 -4.53
CA LYS A 88 12.75 19.09 -4.11
C LYS A 88 13.25 19.53 -2.73
N LEU A 89 13.26 18.61 -1.77
CA LEU A 89 13.52 18.84 -0.34
C LEU A 89 14.86 18.25 0.11
N GLY A 90 15.43 17.33 -0.68
CA GLY A 90 16.61 16.57 -0.29
C GLY A 90 16.27 15.28 0.45
N ILE A 91 17.24 14.38 0.54
CA ILE A 91 17.06 13.02 1.07
C ILE A 91 16.67 13.04 2.55
N SER A 92 17.43 13.76 3.38
CA SER A 92 17.21 13.81 4.83
C SER A 92 15.83 14.36 5.18
N GLU A 93 15.46 15.47 4.53
CA GLU A 93 14.16 16.12 4.79
C GLU A 93 13.00 15.22 4.37
N THR A 94 13.07 14.62 3.18
CA THR A 94 12.04 13.68 2.70
C THR A 94 11.94 12.46 3.59
N TYR A 95 13.08 11.95 4.09
CA TYR A 95 13.11 10.80 4.98
C TYR A 95 12.31 11.04 6.26
N ASN A 96 12.46 12.22 6.85
CA ASN A 96 11.75 12.59 8.07
C ASN A 96 10.29 12.96 7.79
N ARG A 97 10.04 13.83 6.80
CA ARG A 97 8.69 14.30 6.44
C ARG A 97 7.74 13.20 6.02
N ALA A 98 8.24 12.16 5.35
CA ALA A 98 7.43 11.03 4.92
C ALA A 98 7.51 9.82 5.86
N GLY A 99 8.19 9.93 7.00
CA GLY A 99 8.37 8.82 7.93
C GLY A 99 8.97 7.57 7.27
N LEU A 100 9.92 7.77 6.33
CA LEU A 100 10.34 6.74 5.37
C LEU A 100 10.87 5.46 6.02
N LYS A 101 11.43 5.56 7.23
CA LYS A 101 11.82 4.38 8.03
C LYS A 101 10.70 3.34 8.08
N PHE A 102 9.48 3.77 8.39
CA PHE A 102 8.34 2.88 8.54
C PHE A 102 7.66 2.57 7.21
N VAL A 103 7.65 3.52 6.27
CA VAL A 103 7.13 3.29 4.91
C VAL A 103 7.92 2.21 4.17
N ILE A 104 9.25 2.15 4.38
CA ILE A 104 10.07 1.07 3.81
C ILE A 104 9.69 -0.29 4.41
N LEU A 105 9.46 -0.36 5.72
CA LEU A 105 9.03 -1.61 6.38
C LEU A 105 7.64 -2.05 5.92
N GLU A 106 6.71 -1.10 5.77
CA GLU A 106 5.40 -1.32 5.16
C GLU A 106 5.54 -1.90 3.74
N ALA A 107 6.36 -1.27 2.88
CA ALA A 107 6.55 -1.71 1.50
C ALA A 107 7.12 -3.14 1.43
N LEU A 108 8.12 -3.46 2.26
CA LEU A 108 8.69 -4.81 2.36
C LEU A 108 7.63 -5.83 2.78
N GLY A 109 6.82 -5.50 3.80
CA GLY A 109 5.76 -6.38 4.30
C GLY A 109 4.68 -6.65 3.24
N TYR A 110 4.19 -5.60 2.56
CA TYR A 110 3.20 -5.76 1.49
C TYR A 110 3.73 -6.52 0.27
N ILE A 111 4.94 -6.21 -0.21
CA ILE A 111 5.55 -6.90 -1.36
C ILE A 111 5.77 -8.37 -1.01
N PHE A 112 6.32 -8.66 0.17
CA PHE A 112 6.56 -10.03 0.60
C PHE A 112 5.25 -10.80 0.78
N GLY A 113 4.23 -10.20 1.39
CA GLY A 113 2.91 -10.82 1.52
C GLY A 113 2.26 -11.11 0.17
N ALA A 114 2.30 -10.15 -0.76
CA ALA A 114 1.78 -10.32 -2.12
C ALA A 114 2.52 -11.43 -2.88
N PHE A 115 3.84 -11.52 -2.70
CA PHE A 115 4.66 -12.59 -3.25
C PHE A 115 4.22 -13.97 -2.72
N LEU A 116 4.12 -14.16 -1.40
CA LEU A 116 3.65 -15.41 -0.79
C LEU A 116 2.26 -15.81 -1.29
N TYR A 117 1.33 -14.85 -1.36
CA TYR A 117 -0.03 -15.07 -1.86
C TYR A 117 -0.05 -15.48 -3.34
N ALA A 118 0.80 -14.88 -4.17
CA ALA A 118 0.88 -15.19 -5.60
C ALA A 118 1.39 -16.60 -5.85
N ILE A 119 2.46 -17.02 -5.14
CA ILE A 119 3.10 -18.34 -5.35
C ILE A 119 2.50 -19.46 -4.50
N ARG A 120 1.54 -19.15 -3.63
CA ARG A 120 0.89 -20.11 -2.71
C ARG A 120 1.87 -20.81 -1.77
N PHE A 121 2.86 -20.07 -1.27
CA PHE A 121 3.81 -20.64 -0.31
C PHE A 121 3.28 -20.47 1.13
N PRO A 122 3.36 -21.51 1.99
CA PRO A 122 4.02 -22.80 1.79
C PRO A 122 3.13 -23.94 1.25
N GLU A 123 1.82 -23.73 1.07
CA GLU A 123 0.87 -24.81 0.74
C GLU A 123 1.11 -25.47 -0.63
N SER A 124 1.81 -24.79 -1.54
CA SER A 124 2.25 -25.35 -2.81
C SER A 124 3.30 -26.45 -2.66
N LEU A 125 4.06 -26.47 -1.55
CA LEU A 125 5.09 -27.49 -1.30
C LEU A 125 4.54 -28.78 -0.70
N LYS A 126 3.51 -28.67 0.16
CA LYS A 126 2.88 -29.83 0.83
C LYS A 126 1.36 -29.67 0.84
N PRO A 127 0.67 -30.06 -0.25
CA PRO A 127 -0.79 -30.04 -0.30
C PRO A 127 -1.41 -30.86 0.84
N GLY A 128 -2.45 -30.33 1.50
CA GLY A 128 -3.12 -30.97 2.63
C GLY A 128 -2.56 -30.62 4.02
N LEU A 129 -1.29 -30.19 4.11
CA LEU A 129 -0.67 -29.89 5.42
C LEU A 129 -1.11 -28.53 5.99
N PHE A 130 -1.38 -27.56 5.12
CA PHE A 130 -1.66 -26.16 5.47
C PHE A 130 -3.15 -25.79 5.31
N ASP A 131 -4.05 -26.78 5.29
CA ASP A 131 -5.47 -26.56 4.94
C ASP A 131 -6.20 -25.67 5.97
N ILE A 132 -5.78 -25.70 7.24
CA ILE A 132 -6.38 -24.90 8.32
C ILE A 132 -5.45 -23.75 8.74
N TRP A 133 -4.14 -24.02 8.87
CA TRP A 133 -3.18 -23.08 9.45
C TRP A 133 -1.95 -22.90 8.58
N GLY A 134 -1.47 -21.65 8.49
CA GLY A 134 -0.18 -21.31 7.88
C GLY A 134 -0.16 -21.26 6.36
N HIS A 135 -1.31 -21.35 5.69
CA HIS A 135 -1.37 -21.15 4.24
C HIS A 135 -1.11 -19.69 3.85
N SER A 136 -0.66 -19.49 2.61
CA SER A 136 -0.24 -18.19 2.07
C SER A 136 -1.23 -17.05 2.32
N HIS A 137 -2.54 -17.31 2.21
CA HIS A 137 -3.56 -16.28 2.44
C HIS A 137 -3.64 -15.83 3.91
N GLN A 138 -3.43 -16.71 4.90
CA GLN A 138 -3.33 -16.30 6.31
C GLN A 138 -2.07 -15.47 6.54
N LEU A 139 -0.94 -15.91 6.00
CA LEU A 139 0.33 -15.17 6.10
C LEU A 139 0.22 -13.79 5.45
N PHE A 140 -0.45 -13.69 4.30
CA PHE A 140 -0.76 -12.43 3.64
C PHE A 140 -1.54 -11.47 4.55
N HIS A 141 -2.62 -11.93 5.18
CA HIS A 141 -3.41 -11.10 6.09
C HIS A 141 -2.59 -10.60 7.30
N ILE A 142 -1.78 -11.47 7.90
CA ILE A 142 -0.89 -11.09 9.01
C ILE A 142 0.07 -9.99 8.55
N LEU A 143 0.71 -10.16 7.40
CA LEU A 143 1.64 -9.17 6.84
C LEU A 143 0.94 -7.86 6.49
N VAL A 144 -0.30 -7.89 5.99
CA VAL A 144 -1.10 -6.69 5.72
C VAL A 144 -1.35 -5.91 7.02
N VAL A 145 -1.73 -6.58 8.11
CA VAL A 145 -1.97 -5.92 9.41
C VAL A 145 -0.68 -5.32 9.97
N VAL A 146 0.43 -6.06 9.93
CA VAL A 146 1.74 -5.55 10.39
C VAL A 146 2.19 -4.34 9.54
N SER A 147 2.00 -4.42 8.22
CA SER A 147 2.36 -3.33 7.31
C SER A 147 1.50 -2.09 7.53
N ALA A 148 0.19 -2.26 7.77
CA ALA A 148 -0.70 -1.15 8.14
C ALA A 148 -0.31 -0.51 9.47
N TYR A 149 0.16 -1.29 10.45
CA TYR A 149 0.70 -0.75 11.69
C TYR A 149 2.01 0.03 11.47
N CYS A 150 2.91 -0.47 10.62
CA CYS A 150 4.08 0.29 10.17
C CYS A 150 3.67 1.61 9.52
N HIS A 151 2.70 1.58 8.59
CA HIS A 151 2.18 2.79 7.97
C HIS A 151 1.69 3.81 9.02
N TYR A 152 0.88 3.35 9.98
CA TYR A 152 0.41 4.20 11.08
C TYR A 152 1.57 4.85 11.85
N LYS A 153 2.63 4.10 12.18
CA LYS A 153 3.84 4.64 12.81
C LYS A 153 4.54 5.67 11.91
N GLY A 154 4.61 5.42 10.61
CA GLY A 154 5.16 6.35 9.62
C GLY A 154 4.36 7.66 9.55
N LEU A 155 3.03 7.56 9.51
CA LEU A 155 2.13 8.71 9.46
C LEU A 155 2.22 9.57 10.72
N ILE A 156 2.27 8.97 11.90
CA ILE A 156 2.48 9.70 13.16
C ILE A 156 3.86 10.37 13.19
N SER A 157 4.91 9.68 12.70
CA SER A 157 6.24 10.28 12.59
C SER A 157 6.26 11.49 11.66
N ALA A 158 5.60 11.39 10.49
CA ALA A 158 5.45 12.46 9.53
C ALA A 158 4.68 13.66 10.12
N TYR A 159 3.57 13.38 10.80
CA TYR A 159 2.76 14.40 11.49
C TYR A 159 3.57 15.15 12.56
N ASN A 160 4.25 14.42 13.45
CA ASN A 160 5.03 15.03 14.52
C ASN A 160 6.17 15.89 13.96
N TYR A 161 6.91 15.38 12.97
CA TYR A 161 7.98 16.13 12.34
C TYR A 161 7.45 17.42 11.71
N CYS A 162 6.37 17.31 10.93
CA CYS A 162 5.70 18.45 10.31
C CYS A 162 5.23 19.49 11.34
N TYR A 163 4.68 19.04 12.47
CA TYR A 163 4.23 19.93 13.54
C TYR A 163 5.40 20.72 14.14
N GLU A 164 6.53 20.04 14.39
CA GLU A 164 7.72 20.65 14.98
C GLU A 164 8.51 21.53 14.00
N SER A 165 8.58 21.16 12.72
CA SER A 165 9.46 21.80 11.74
C SER A 165 8.84 22.98 10.99
N THR A 166 7.52 23.06 10.96
CA THR A 166 6.80 23.93 10.02
C THR A 166 5.71 24.77 10.68
N LEU A 167 5.12 24.30 11.80
CA LEU A 167 3.99 24.96 12.47
C LEU A 167 4.36 25.66 13.79
N LEU A 168 5.62 25.56 14.21
CA LEU A 168 6.24 26.32 15.30
C LEU A 168 7.32 27.23 14.73
#